data_AF-A0A6A6TW55-F1
#
_entry.id   AF-A0A6A6TW55-F1
#
_cell.length_a   1.000
_cell.length_b   1.000
_cell.length_c   1.000
_cell.angle_alpha   90.00
_cell.angle_beta   90.00
_cell.angle_gamma   90.00
#
_symmetry.space_group_name_H-M   'P 1'
#
loop_
_entity.id
_entity.type
_entity.pdbx_description
1 polymer ?
#
loop_
_entity_poly.entity_id
_entity_poly.type
_entity_poly.pdbx_seq_one_letter_code
_entity_poly.pdbx_strand_id
1 'polypeptide(L)'
;MSPKTENSPDEHLIGAAIFAKYFKQYPMDLDPHPGVTPASDEFRQFAEAHSDPVGLDWGLDTFCKEFPQGIDFALQVYLKASSSDRNANLADVKLSEQYLIPLRHDVGNCATYYKGGSGPEHVGREVLWLTPSGEDTDESCNLYFRKQEVQTDLKAVIERTKCLQELRLSIIVLQAMRGRTHAMGILPSLPGSLRWIGHHLDPFPYNWTKADFIAICVLVRAGGKSLLESIPSDEERQTQLESWKDRFSAFLYTDKPDGQTSAPNKDGDFVIKAHAALVLDNLVRGPWNESSKEIFEPSTWVF
;
A
#
# COMPACT_ATOMS: atom_id res chain seq x y z
N MET A 1 -17.27 27.02 -16.15
CA MET A 1 -15.86 26.65 -16.40
C MET A 1 -15.11 26.95 -15.12
N SER A 2 -14.89 25.96 -14.27
CA SER A 2 -14.01 26.13 -13.10
C SER A 2 -12.57 26.20 -13.59
N PRO A 3 -11.74 27.10 -13.04
CA PRO A 3 -10.34 27.19 -13.44
C PRO A 3 -9.64 25.90 -12.98
N LYS A 4 -8.96 25.22 -13.91
CA LYS A 4 -7.96 24.23 -13.53
C LYS A 4 -6.80 25.01 -12.90
N THR A 5 -6.68 24.97 -11.58
CA THR A 5 -5.43 25.32 -10.92
C THR A 5 -4.40 24.29 -11.35
N GLU A 6 -3.45 24.69 -12.17
CA GLU A 6 -2.21 23.93 -12.34
C GLU A 6 -1.47 24.03 -11.02
N ASN A 7 -1.66 23.05 -10.13
CA ASN A 7 -0.82 22.89 -8.94
C ASN A 7 0.63 22.79 -9.42
N SER A 8 1.48 23.69 -8.94
CA SER A 8 2.86 23.72 -9.44
C SER A 8 3.61 22.50 -8.89
N PRO A 9 4.49 21.85 -9.67
CA PRO A 9 5.31 20.73 -9.20
C PRO A 9 6.09 21.03 -7.91
N ASP A 10 6.35 22.31 -7.63
CA ASP A 10 7.08 22.78 -6.47
C ASP A 10 6.28 22.62 -5.16
N GLU A 11 4.94 22.68 -5.19
CA GLU A 11 4.10 22.59 -3.99
C GLU A 11 4.08 21.17 -3.40
N HIS A 12 4.09 20.14 -4.25
CA HIS A 12 4.13 18.74 -3.81
C HIS A 12 5.46 18.37 -3.13
N LEU A 13 6.57 18.95 -3.61
CA LEU A 13 7.91 18.72 -3.06
C LEU A 13 8.07 19.34 -1.66
N ILE A 14 7.33 20.40 -1.35
CA ILE A 14 7.41 21.06 -0.04
C ILE A 14 6.82 20.18 1.06
N GLY A 15 5.65 19.56 0.83
CA GLY A 15 5.04 18.64 1.79
C GLY A 15 5.96 17.47 2.14
N ALA A 16 6.53 16.82 1.11
CA ALA A 16 7.51 15.74 1.30
C ALA A 16 8.80 16.23 2.01
N ALA A 17 9.28 17.43 1.67
CA ALA A 17 10.46 18.02 2.30
C ALA A 17 10.26 18.32 3.79
N ILE A 18 9.05 18.74 4.20
CA ILE A 18 8.71 18.92 5.62
C ILE A 18 8.87 17.59 6.35
N PHE A 19 8.23 16.50 5.88
CA PHE A 19 8.38 15.19 6.53
C PHE A 19 9.84 14.70 6.54
N ALA A 20 10.56 14.82 5.42
CA ALA A 20 11.95 14.37 5.30
C ALA A 20 12.91 15.14 6.24
N LYS A 21 12.68 16.44 6.46
CA LYS A 21 13.43 17.27 7.41
C LYS A 21 13.33 16.69 8.83
N TYR A 22 12.13 16.31 9.26
CA TYR A 22 11.92 15.77 10.60
C TYR A 22 12.36 14.31 10.73
N PHE A 23 12.19 13.49 9.68
CA PHE A 23 12.68 12.11 9.69
C PHE A 23 14.21 12.04 9.84
N LYS A 24 14.96 12.94 9.19
CA LYS A 24 16.43 13.01 9.31
C LYS A 24 16.92 13.48 10.68
N GLN A 25 16.13 14.32 11.35
CA GLN A 25 16.51 14.92 12.63
C GLN A 25 16.19 14.03 13.84
N TYR A 26 15.23 13.12 13.69
CA TYR A 26 14.72 12.31 14.79
C TYR A 26 14.60 10.84 14.33
N PRO A 27 15.57 9.97 14.69
CA PRO A 27 15.47 8.55 14.38
C PRO A 27 14.27 7.92 15.11
N MET A 28 13.51 7.13 14.35
CA MET A 28 12.16 6.59 14.58
C MET A 28 11.93 5.66 15.80
N ASP A 29 12.76 5.75 16.85
CA ASP A 29 12.83 4.67 17.84
C ASP A 29 11.86 4.73 19.02
N LEU A 30 11.01 5.76 19.20
CA LEU A 30 10.11 5.84 20.37
C LEU A 30 8.80 6.61 20.12
N ASP A 31 7.70 6.11 20.68
CA ASP A 31 6.40 6.77 20.81
C ASP A 31 6.19 7.21 22.29
N PRO A 32 5.69 8.43 22.60
CA PRO A 32 5.34 9.52 21.68
C PRO A 32 6.56 10.27 21.16
N HIS A 33 6.62 10.43 19.83
CA HIS A 33 7.78 10.99 19.16
C HIS A 33 7.84 12.53 19.26
N PRO A 34 8.91 13.12 19.82
CA PRO A 34 8.99 14.56 20.11
C PRO A 34 8.92 15.43 18.84
N GLY A 35 9.28 14.87 17.68
CA GLY A 35 9.19 15.55 16.38
C GLY A 35 7.78 15.70 15.81
N VAL A 36 6.76 15.03 16.35
CA VAL A 36 5.39 15.06 15.78
C VAL A 36 4.81 16.46 15.88
N THR A 37 4.90 17.13 17.04
CA THR A 37 4.30 18.46 17.22
C THR A 37 4.93 19.52 16.32
N PRO A 38 6.28 19.68 16.28
CA PRO A 38 6.91 20.66 15.38
C PRO A 38 6.63 20.38 13.90
N ALA A 39 6.66 19.12 13.47
CA ALA A 39 6.35 18.73 12.10
C ALA A 39 4.90 19.05 11.73
N SER A 40 3.96 18.77 12.64
CA SER A 40 2.53 19.05 12.44
C SER A 40 2.24 20.54 12.32
N ASP A 41 2.92 21.37 13.10
CA ASP A 41 2.74 22.83 13.04
C ASP A 41 3.29 23.42 11.73
N GLU A 42 4.46 22.97 11.26
CA GLU A 42 5.02 23.37 9.96
C GLU A 42 4.16 22.86 8.80
N PHE A 43 3.70 21.61 8.88
CA PHE A 43 2.80 21.00 7.89
C PHE A 43 1.45 21.71 7.81
N ARG A 44 0.87 22.11 8.96
CA ARG A 44 -0.36 22.90 9.01
C ARG A 44 -0.17 24.30 8.44
N GLN A 45 0.91 25.01 8.78
CA GLN A 45 1.20 26.33 8.22
C GLN A 45 1.30 26.28 6.70
N PHE A 46 1.94 25.22 6.17
CA PHE A 46 1.97 24.98 4.73
C PHE A 46 0.57 24.76 4.16
N ALA A 47 -0.24 23.89 4.77
CA ALA A 47 -1.63 23.62 4.36
C ALA A 47 -2.49 24.90 4.33
N GLU A 48 -2.43 25.71 5.39
CA GLU A 48 -3.18 26.95 5.53
C GLU A 48 -2.76 27.99 4.48
N ALA A 49 -1.45 28.09 4.20
CA ALA A 49 -0.91 29.04 3.23
C ALA A 49 -1.31 28.72 1.78
N HIS A 50 -1.52 27.43 1.45
CA HIS A 50 -1.78 26.99 0.08
C HIS A 50 -3.24 26.55 -0.15
N SER A 51 -4.06 26.43 0.91
CA SER A 51 -5.47 25.98 0.83
C SER A 51 -5.67 24.70 0.01
N ASP A 52 -4.64 23.85 -0.05
CA ASP A 52 -4.59 22.69 -0.94
C ASP A 52 -4.46 21.39 -0.14
N PRO A 53 -5.60 20.76 0.24
CA PRO A 53 -5.58 19.47 0.90
C PRO A 53 -5.06 18.34 -0.02
N VAL A 54 -5.07 18.52 -1.35
CA VAL A 54 -4.54 17.53 -2.30
C VAL A 54 -3.01 17.50 -2.23
N GLY A 55 -2.36 18.66 -2.14
CA GLY A 55 -0.91 18.74 -1.96
C GLY A 55 -0.40 18.04 -0.69
N LEU A 56 -1.22 17.99 0.38
CA LEU A 56 -0.87 17.30 1.62
C LEU A 56 -0.86 15.78 1.46
N ASP A 57 -1.85 15.24 0.77
CA ASP A 57 -1.95 13.81 0.52
C ASP A 57 -0.81 13.35 -0.41
N TRP A 58 -0.49 14.14 -1.44
CA TRP A 58 0.67 13.90 -2.29
C TRP A 58 1.98 13.94 -1.52
N GLY A 59 2.15 14.91 -0.61
CA GLY A 59 3.33 14.99 0.26
C GLY A 59 3.45 13.79 1.19
N LEU A 60 2.33 13.34 1.76
CA LEU A 60 2.24 12.14 2.59
C LEU A 60 2.58 10.88 1.79
N ASP A 61 1.97 10.68 0.63
CA ASP A 61 2.22 9.54 -0.27
C ASP A 61 3.68 9.50 -0.73
N THR A 62 4.23 10.64 -1.16
CA THR A 62 5.63 10.76 -1.58
C THR A 62 6.58 10.42 -0.44
N PHE A 63 6.34 10.96 0.76
CA PHE A 63 7.17 10.67 1.93
C PHE A 63 7.10 9.18 2.30
N CYS A 64 5.90 8.59 2.35
CA CYS A 64 5.73 7.19 2.69
C CYS A 64 6.38 6.24 1.68
N LYS A 65 6.49 6.62 0.40
CA LYS A 65 7.23 5.84 -0.61
C LYS A 65 8.74 5.90 -0.42
N GLU A 66 9.26 7.07 -0.05
CA GLU A 66 10.69 7.25 0.22
C GLU A 66 11.11 6.65 1.57
N PHE A 67 10.22 6.71 2.58
CA PHE A 67 10.44 6.24 3.94
C PHE A 67 9.27 5.37 4.45
N PRO A 68 9.07 4.14 3.95
CA PRO A 68 7.94 3.29 4.33
C PRO A 68 7.85 2.95 5.82
N GLN A 69 8.98 2.86 6.51
CA GLN A 69 9.03 2.68 7.97
C GLN A 69 8.46 3.90 8.73
N GLY A 70 8.40 5.06 8.07
CA GLY A 70 7.91 6.34 8.58
C GLY A 70 6.40 6.56 8.50
N ILE A 71 5.63 5.59 7.99
CA ILE A 71 4.19 5.74 7.75
C ILE A 71 3.45 6.12 9.04
N ASP A 72 3.73 5.47 10.17
CA ASP A 72 3.05 5.78 11.43
C ASP A 72 3.28 7.23 11.86
N PHE A 73 4.54 7.69 11.80
CA PHE A 73 4.90 9.06 12.11
C PHE A 73 4.20 10.05 11.17
N ALA A 74 4.23 9.78 9.86
CA ALA A 74 3.62 10.66 8.86
C ALA A 74 2.10 10.77 9.04
N LEU A 75 1.42 9.65 9.32
CA LEU A 75 -0.01 9.63 9.64
C LEU A 75 -0.31 10.42 10.91
N GLN A 76 0.48 10.26 11.99
CA GLN A 76 0.28 11.05 13.21
C GLN A 76 0.45 12.55 12.98
N VAL A 77 1.46 12.96 12.21
CA VAL A 77 1.68 14.36 11.81
C VAL A 77 0.52 14.87 10.98
N TYR A 78 0.06 14.09 9.99
CA TYR A 78 -1.09 14.43 9.15
C TYR A 78 -2.36 14.61 9.99
N LEU A 79 -2.65 13.70 10.92
CA LEU A 79 -3.78 13.78 11.84
C LEU A 79 -3.71 15.05 12.68
N LYS A 80 -2.57 15.29 13.32
CA LYS A 80 -2.41 16.43 14.22
C LYS A 80 -2.46 17.75 13.48
N ALA A 81 -1.92 17.84 12.26
CA ALA A 81 -2.03 19.02 11.40
C ALA A 81 -3.49 19.28 10.98
N SER A 82 -4.23 18.21 10.68
CA SER A 82 -5.64 18.25 10.28
C SER A 82 -6.62 18.50 11.44
N SER A 83 -6.17 18.36 12.68
CA SER A 83 -6.97 18.63 13.88
C SER A 83 -7.25 20.13 14.05
N SER A 84 -8.48 20.47 14.45
CA SER A 84 -8.81 21.84 14.91
C SER A 84 -8.25 22.16 16.30
N ASP A 85 -7.96 21.15 17.11
CA ASP A 85 -7.36 21.30 18.43
C ASP A 85 -5.87 20.92 18.40
N ARG A 86 -5.00 21.88 18.72
CA ARG A 86 -3.53 21.75 18.72
C ARG A 86 -3.01 20.86 19.84
N ASN A 87 -3.79 20.74 20.92
CA ASN A 87 -3.42 20.00 22.12
C ASN A 87 -4.17 18.66 22.23
N ALA A 88 -5.03 18.34 21.27
CA ALA A 88 -5.71 17.05 21.25
C ALA A 88 -4.68 15.92 21.27
N ASN A 89 -4.94 14.93 22.13
CA ASN A 89 -4.23 13.66 22.05
C ASN A 89 -4.58 13.03 20.70
N LEU A 90 -3.62 12.34 20.08
CA LEU A 90 -3.83 11.67 18.78
C LEU A 90 -5.04 10.72 18.80
N ALA A 91 -5.29 10.07 19.93
CA ALA A 91 -6.45 9.19 20.13
C ALA A 91 -7.81 9.92 20.06
N ASP A 92 -7.82 11.23 20.31
CA ASP A 92 -9.03 12.06 20.37
C ASP A 92 -9.22 12.92 19.10
N VAL A 93 -8.26 12.89 18.17
CA VAL A 93 -8.31 13.69 16.94
C VAL A 93 -9.40 13.16 16.01
N LYS A 94 -10.44 13.97 15.81
CA LYS A 94 -11.42 13.78 14.74
C LYS A 94 -10.99 14.56 13.51
N LEU A 95 -10.69 13.85 12.43
CA LEU A 95 -10.45 14.49 11.15
C LEU A 95 -11.73 15.18 10.64
N SER A 96 -11.59 16.42 10.17
CA SER A 96 -12.64 17.07 9.41
C SER A 96 -12.84 16.39 8.06
N GLU A 97 -14.08 16.34 7.54
CA GLU A 97 -14.41 15.69 6.26
C GLU A 97 -13.55 16.17 5.07
N GLN A 98 -13.10 17.44 5.07
CA GLN A 98 -12.22 17.99 4.04
C GLN A 98 -10.85 17.28 3.91
N TYR A 99 -10.35 16.65 4.98
CA TYR A 99 -9.10 15.86 4.97
C TYR A 99 -9.40 14.35 4.87
N LEU A 100 -10.58 13.90 5.29
CA LEU A 100 -10.99 12.50 5.14
C LEU A 100 -11.29 12.13 3.70
N ILE A 101 -11.91 13.02 2.91
CA ILE A 101 -12.29 12.70 1.52
C ILE A 101 -11.04 12.42 0.65
N PRO A 102 -10.01 13.28 0.65
CA PRO A 102 -8.78 13.04 -0.09
C PRO A 102 -8.05 11.78 0.41
N LEU A 103 -7.86 11.62 1.72
CA LEU A 103 -7.22 10.43 2.29
C LEU A 103 -7.97 9.13 1.95
N ARG A 104 -9.32 9.15 1.98
CA ARG A 104 -10.16 8.01 1.55
C ARG A 104 -10.02 7.75 0.05
N HIS A 105 -9.86 8.79 -0.76
CA HIS A 105 -9.68 8.64 -2.20
C HIS A 105 -8.33 7.98 -2.49
N ASP A 106 -7.25 8.48 -1.89
CA ASP A 106 -5.89 8.05 -2.19
C ASP A 106 -5.58 6.66 -1.62
N VAL A 107 -6.09 6.37 -0.42
CA VAL A 107 -5.94 5.07 0.24
C VAL A 107 -7.02 4.06 -0.20
N GLY A 108 -8.14 4.53 -0.75
CA GLY A 108 -9.30 3.70 -1.12
C GLY A 108 -9.36 3.25 -2.59
N ASN A 109 -8.80 4.03 -3.54
CA ASN A 109 -8.94 3.79 -4.98
C ASN A 109 -7.71 3.12 -5.64
N CYS A 110 -7.22 2.02 -5.04
CA CYS A 110 -6.09 1.28 -5.60
C CYS A 110 -6.40 0.63 -6.97
N ALA A 111 -7.67 0.27 -7.23
CA ALA A 111 -8.10 -0.42 -8.45
C ALA A 111 -7.82 0.34 -9.78
N THR A 112 -7.58 1.65 -9.73
CA THR A 112 -7.30 2.48 -10.90
C THR A 112 -5.82 2.59 -11.26
N TYR A 113 -4.91 2.29 -10.32
CA TYR A 113 -3.45 2.40 -10.54
C TYR A 113 -2.88 1.23 -11.35
N TYR A 114 -3.66 0.17 -11.57
CA TYR A 114 -3.29 -1.06 -12.27
C TYR A 114 -3.05 -0.94 -13.78
N LYS A 115 -3.26 0.24 -14.35
CA LYS A 115 -2.98 0.49 -15.76
C LYS A 115 -1.75 1.38 -15.82
N GLY A 116 -0.57 0.78 -15.70
CA GLY A 116 0.68 1.48 -15.92
C GLY A 116 0.70 2.03 -17.35
N GLY A 117 0.22 3.26 -17.55
CA GLY A 117 0.16 3.97 -18.84
C GLY A 117 0.31 3.08 -20.08
N SER A 118 -0.77 2.42 -20.51
CA SER A 118 -0.83 1.62 -21.74
C SER A 118 -1.24 2.48 -22.93
N GLY A 119 -0.64 3.67 -23.03
CA GLY A 119 -0.69 4.46 -24.25
C GLY A 119 -0.06 3.67 -25.42
N PRO A 120 -0.62 3.73 -26.64
CA PRO A 120 -0.15 2.97 -27.80
C PRO A 120 1.27 3.34 -28.29
N GLU A 121 1.93 4.30 -27.62
CA GLU A 121 3.20 4.91 -28.04
C GLU A 121 4.37 4.60 -27.08
N HIS A 122 4.18 3.74 -26.09
CA HIS A 122 5.22 3.43 -25.09
C HIS A 122 6.08 2.21 -25.44
N VAL A 123 7.35 2.26 -25.04
CA VAL A 123 8.32 1.15 -25.13
C VAL A 123 7.94 0.04 -24.16
N GLY A 124 7.99 -1.20 -24.64
CA GLY A 124 7.61 -2.38 -23.88
C GLY A 124 6.10 -2.61 -23.84
N ARG A 125 5.70 -3.88 -23.66
CA ARG A 125 4.29 -4.28 -23.59
C ARG A 125 4.02 -5.01 -22.28
N GLU A 126 2.92 -4.67 -21.64
CA GLU A 126 2.36 -5.48 -20.56
C GLU A 126 1.83 -6.78 -21.14
N VAL A 127 2.09 -7.90 -20.48
CA VAL A 127 1.53 -9.19 -20.88
C VAL A 127 0.06 -9.24 -20.46
N LEU A 128 -0.81 -8.73 -21.33
CA LEU A 128 -2.26 -8.88 -21.17
C LEU A 128 -2.70 -10.24 -21.71
N TRP A 129 -2.79 -11.24 -20.83
CA TRP A 129 -3.76 -12.37 -20.75
C TRP A 129 -4.23 -13.16 -21.98
N LEU A 130 -3.81 -12.86 -23.20
CA LEU A 130 -4.46 -13.39 -24.41
C LEU A 130 -3.47 -13.90 -25.45
N THR A 131 -2.22 -14.18 -25.09
CA THR A 131 -1.38 -15.04 -25.93
C THR A 131 -1.68 -16.50 -25.61
N PRO A 132 -2.37 -17.25 -26.49
CA PRO A 132 -2.67 -18.67 -26.27
C PRO A 132 -1.43 -19.56 -26.32
N SER A 133 -0.25 -18.97 -26.52
CA SER A 133 1.00 -19.66 -26.81
C SER A 133 1.67 -20.27 -25.59
N GLY A 134 1.17 -20.05 -24.36
CA GLY A 134 1.75 -20.68 -23.17
C GLY A 134 3.24 -20.38 -22.97
N GLU A 135 3.72 -19.25 -23.49
CA GLU A 135 5.09 -18.81 -23.27
C GLU A 135 5.19 -18.20 -21.87
N ASP A 136 6.08 -18.78 -21.07
CA ASP A 136 6.45 -18.48 -19.68
C ASP A 136 6.53 -16.98 -19.39
N THR A 137 5.41 -16.40 -18.99
CA THR A 137 5.41 -15.16 -18.23
C THR A 137 4.52 -15.37 -17.02
N ASP A 138 5.09 -16.02 -16.01
CA ASP A 138 4.42 -16.46 -14.78
C ASP A 138 3.86 -15.32 -13.92
N GLU A 139 4.06 -14.05 -14.31
CA GLU A 139 3.48 -12.88 -13.66
C GLU A 139 2.77 -11.98 -14.68
N SER A 140 1.46 -11.79 -14.48
CA SER A 140 0.50 -11.08 -15.33
C SER A 140 0.80 -9.61 -15.62
N CYS A 141 1.87 -9.06 -15.04
CA CYS A 141 2.29 -7.66 -15.20
C CYS A 141 3.80 -7.51 -15.37
N ASN A 142 4.48 -8.52 -15.92
CA ASN A 142 5.84 -8.33 -16.41
C ASN A 142 5.86 -7.51 -17.71
N LEU A 143 6.94 -6.75 -17.88
CA LEU A 143 7.19 -6.01 -19.11
C LEU A 143 7.96 -6.91 -20.09
N TYR A 144 7.40 -7.05 -21.28
CA TYR A 144 8.11 -7.63 -22.40
C TYR A 144 8.69 -6.52 -23.27
N PHE A 145 10.00 -6.58 -23.51
CA PHE A 145 10.69 -5.69 -24.44
C PHE A 145 11.16 -6.46 -25.66
N ARG A 146 10.89 -5.92 -26.85
CA ARG A 146 11.42 -6.46 -28.10
C ARG A 146 12.93 -6.21 -28.16
N LYS A 147 13.67 -7.13 -28.78
CA LYS A 147 15.11 -6.95 -29.04
C LYS A 147 15.44 -5.60 -29.67
N GLN A 148 14.63 -5.15 -30.63
CA GLN A 148 14.82 -3.85 -31.28
C GLN A 148 14.69 -2.68 -30.28
N GLU A 149 13.67 -2.68 -29.42
CA GLU A 149 13.46 -1.63 -28.41
C GLU A 149 14.67 -1.52 -27.47
N VAL A 150 15.20 -2.66 -27.01
CA VAL A 150 16.40 -2.69 -26.15
C VAL A 150 17.63 -2.15 -26.89
N GLN A 151 17.76 -2.41 -28.19
CA GLN A 151 18.90 -1.97 -28.99
C GLN A 151 18.83 -0.51 -29.42
N THR A 152 17.63 0.01 -29.70
CA THR A 152 17.45 1.36 -30.24
C THR A 152 17.07 2.39 -29.19
N ASP A 153 16.46 1.98 -28.07
CA ASP A 153 15.95 2.89 -27.05
C ASP A 153 16.10 2.31 -25.62
N LEU A 154 17.36 1.99 -25.26
CA LEU A 154 17.69 1.46 -23.94
C LEU A 154 17.25 2.42 -22.81
N LYS A 155 17.27 3.73 -23.04
CA LYS A 155 16.84 4.71 -22.03
C LYS A 155 15.36 4.54 -21.70
N ALA A 156 14.49 4.46 -22.71
CA ALA A 156 13.06 4.25 -22.49
C ALA A 156 12.76 2.89 -21.84
N VAL A 157 13.52 1.84 -22.16
CA VAL A 157 13.40 0.53 -21.49
C VAL A 157 13.70 0.64 -19.99
N ILE A 158 14.80 1.31 -19.63
CA ILE A 158 15.19 1.52 -18.23
C ILE A 158 14.11 2.34 -17.51
N GLU A 159 13.66 3.43 -18.13
CA GLU A 159 12.65 4.31 -17.55
C GLU A 159 11.32 3.59 -17.33
N ARG A 160 10.87 2.80 -18.32
CA ARG A 160 9.66 1.99 -18.19
C ARG A 160 9.78 0.96 -17.07
N THR A 161 10.94 0.33 -16.92
CA THR A 161 11.20 -0.63 -15.84
C THR A 161 11.14 0.04 -14.47
N LYS A 162 11.71 1.24 -14.34
CA LYS A 162 11.64 2.05 -13.11
C LYS A 162 10.20 2.44 -12.79
N CYS A 163 9.42 2.91 -13.76
CA CYS A 163 8.01 3.25 -13.54
C CYS A 163 7.21 2.04 -13.04
N LEU A 164 7.45 0.84 -13.56
CA LEU A 164 6.80 -0.38 -13.05
C LEU A 164 7.23 -0.69 -11.60
N GLN A 165 8.52 -0.57 -11.30
CA GLN A 165 9.03 -0.76 -9.93
C GLN A 165 8.39 0.23 -8.95
N GLU A 166 8.36 1.52 -9.30
CA GLU A 166 7.74 2.59 -8.52
C GLU A 166 6.24 2.33 -8.30
N LEU A 167 5.54 1.86 -9.34
CA LEU A 167 4.12 1.50 -9.24
C LEU A 167 3.90 0.34 -8.26
N ARG A 168 4.70 -0.72 -8.36
CA ARG A 168 4.62 -1.89 -7.45
C ARG A 168 4.91 -1.50 -6.00
N LEU A 169 5.93 -0.68 -5.77
CA LEU A 169 6.23 -0.13 -4.44
C LEU A 169 5.08 0.73 -3.92
N SER A 170 4.53 1.60 -4.78
CA SER A 170 3.41 2.47 -4.43
C SER A 170 2.20 1.67 -3.92
N ILE A 171 1.87 0.56 -4.58
CA ILE A 171 0.74 -0.31 -4.16
C ILE A 171 0.98 -0.88 -2.76
N ILE A 172 2.18 -1.39 -2.49
CA ILE A 172 2.57 -1.95 -1.18
C ILE A 172 2.47 -0.88 -0.09
N VAL A 173 3.04 0.30 -0.33
CA VAL A 173 3.04 1.42 0.62
C VAL A 173 1.62 1.91 0.88
N LEU A 174 0.79 2.07 -0.15
CA LEU A 174 -0.60 2.47 -0.01
C LEU A 174 -1.41 1.45 0.81
N GLN A 175 -1.20 0.14 0.62
CA GLN A 175 -1.86 -0.87 1.43
C GLN A 175 -1.35 -0.87 2.89
N ALA A 176 -0.07 -0.59 3.13
CA ALA A 176 0.45 -0.39 4.48
C ALA A 176 -0.23 0.82 5.14
N MET A 177 -0.24 1.97 4.47
CA MET A 177 -0.95 3.18 4.93
C MET A 177 -2.41 2.86 5.24
N ARG A 178 -3.09 2.12 4.36
CA ARG A 178 -4.47 1.67 4.58
C ARG A 178 -4.62 0.86 5.85
N GLY A 179 -3.82 -0.19 6.02
CA GLY A 179 -3.88 -1.02 7.23
C GLY A 179 -3.61 -0.20 8.49
N ARG A 180 -2.61 0.69 8.46
CA ARG A 180 -2.29 1.59 9.57
C ARG A 180 -3.42 2.59 9.88
N THR A 181 -4.09 3.14 8.87
CA THR A 181 -5.27 3.99 9.10
C THR A 181 -6.43 3.26 9.78
N HIS A 182 -6.62 1.97 9.49
CA HIS A 182 -7.58 1.13 10.22
C HIS A 182 -7.12 0.86 11.64
N ALA A 183 -5.86 0.48 11.82
CA ALA A 183 -5.26 0.19 13.12
C ALA A 183 -5.32 1.37 14.10
N MET A 184 -5.15 2.58 13.57
CA MET A 184 -5.20 3.83 14.33
C MET A 184 -6.63 4.39 14.48
N GLY A 185 -7.65 3.74 13.90
CA GLY A 185 -9.04 4.22 13.97
C GLY A 185 -9.30 5.52 13.19
N ILE A 186 -8.41 5.87 12.26
CA ILE A 186 -8.49 7.12 11.46
C ILE A 186 -9.62 7.02 10.43
N LEU A 187 -9.64 5.90 9.71
CA LEU A 187 -10.67 5.59 8.74
C LEU A 187 -11.56 4.50 9.30
N PRO A 188 -12.90 4.61 9.18
CA PRO A 188 -13.76 3.49 9.47
C PRO A 188 -13.39 2.33 8.55
N SER A 189 -13.51 1.12 9.06
CA SER A 189 -13.36 -0.10 8.28
C SER A 189 -14.23 -0.03 7.03
N LEU A 190 -13.60 0.21 5.87
CA LEU A 190 -14.32 0.26 4.61
C LEU A 190 -14.66 -1.17 4.20
N PRO A 191 -15.92 -1.48 3.85
CA PRO A 191 -16.28 -2.77 3.22
C PRO A 191 -15.39 -3.10 2.02
N GLY A 192 -14.84 -2.08 1.35
CA GLY A 192 -13.87 -2.21 0.29
C GLY A 192 -12.56 -2.92 0.68
N SER A 193 -12.08 -2.80 1.93
CA SER A 193 -10.83 -3.44 2.37
C SER A 193 -11.01 -4.93 2.60
N LEU A 194 -12.09 -5.34 3.27
CA LEU A 194 -12.45 -6.75 3.44
C LEU A 194 -12.72 -7.41 2.09
N ARG A 195 -13.46 -6.72 1.20
CA ARG A 195 -13.66 -7.15 -0.18
C ARG A 195 -12.35 -7.29 -0.92
N TRP A 196 -11.42 -6.33 -0.79
CA TRP A 196 -10.11 -6.35 -1.44
C TRP A 196 -9.28 -7.56 -1.02
N ILE A 197 -9.19 -7.84 0.29
CA ILE A 197 -8.51 -9.01 0.84
C ILE A 197 -9.15 -10.29 0.28
N GLY A 198 -10.47 -10.44 0.42
CA GLY A 198 -11.17 -11.63 -0.08
C GLY A 198 -10.98 -11.85 -1.59
N HIS A 199 -10.95 -10.76 -2.36
CA HIS A 199 -10.80 -10.79 -3.82
C HIS A 199 -9.44 -11.31 -4.28
N HIS A 200 -8.37 -10.95 -3.58
CA HIS A 200 -7.02 -11.30 -3.99
C HIS A 200 -6.45 -12.51 -3.23
N LEU A 201 -7.11 -12.91 -2.14
CA LEU A 201 -6.95 -14.25 -1.59
C LEU A 201 -7.77 -15.30 -2.37
N ASP A 202 -8.53 -14.89 -3.38
CA ASP A 202 -9.16 -15.80 -4.34
C ASP A 202 -8.24 -16.02 -5.55
N PRO A 203 -7.75 -17.26 -5.77
CA PRO A 203 -6.91 -17.56 -6.91
C PRO A 203 -7.63 -17.54 -8.26
N PHE A 204 -8.96 -17.46 -8.29
CA PHE A 204 -9.77 -17.36 -9.51
C PHE A 204 -10.82 -16.24 -9.33
N PRO A 205 -11.08 -15.33 -10.29
CA PRO A 205 -10.56 -15.18 -11.65
C PRO A 205 -9.59 -13.99 -11.84
N TYR A 206 -8.85 -13.56 -10.80
CA TYR A 206 -8.05 -12.33 -10.85
C TYR A 206 -6.55 -12.58 -11.01
N ASN A 207 -5.97 -11.74 -11.84
CA ASN A 207 -4.62 -11.83 -12.34
C ASN A 207 -3.67 -11.02 -11.46
N TRP A 208 -3.68 -11.31 -10.16
CA TRP A 208 -2.90 -10.53 -9.21
C TRP A 208 -1.39 -10.79 -9.39
N THR A 209 -0.60 -9.75 -9.19
CA THR A 209 0.88 -9.77 -9.28
C THR A 209 1.50 -10.11 -7.93
N LYS A 210 2.76 -10.55 -7.88
CA LYS A 210 3.46 -10.75 -6.60
C LYS A 210 3.39 -9.50 -5.72
N ALA A 211 3.47 -8.32 -6.33
CA ALA A 211 3.31 -7.05 -5.62
C ALA A 211 1.92 -6.91 -4.99
N ASP A 212 0.86 -7.34 -5.66
CA ASP A 212 -0.50 -7.33 -5.11
C ASP A 212 -0.62 -8.23 -3.89
N PHE A 213 -0.12 -9.46 -3.98
CA PHE A 213 -0.12 -10.39 -2.86
C PHE A 213 0.66 -9.87 -1.67
N ILE A 214 1.87 -9.38 -1.91
CA ILE A 214 2.67 -8.75 -0.87
C ILE A 214 1.90 -7.57 -0.25
N ALA A 215 1.23 -6.76 -1.07
CA ALA A 215 0.44 -5.63 -0.58
C ALA A 215 -0.75 -6.08 0.29
N ILE A 216 -1.37 -7.23 0.02
CA ILE A 216 -2.42 -7.81 0.88
C ILE A 216 -1.83 -8.36 2.16
N CYS A 217 -0.69 -9.06 2.09
CA CYS A 217 0.01 -9.52 3.28
C CYS A 217 0.32 -8.35 4.20
N VAL A 218 0.81 -7.25 3.63
CA VAL A 218 1.09 -6.00 4.33
C VAL A 218 -0.19 -5.37 4.90
N LEU A 219 -1.28 -5.30 4.14
CA LEU A 219 -2.58 -4.81 4.63
C LEU A 219 -3.07 -5.61 5.85
N VAL A 220 -2.99 -6.94 5.78
CA VAL A 220 -3.43 -7.84 6.85
C VAL A 220 -2.53 -7.73 8.08
N ARG A 221 -1.20 -7.69 7.93
CA ARG A 221 -0.28 -7.45 9.06
C ARG A 221 -0.50 -6.08 9.70
N ALA A 222 -0.77 -5.07 8.88
CA ALA A 222 -0.92 -3.68 9.35
C ALA A 222 -2.24 -3.40 10.08
N GLY A 223 -3.34 -4.02 9.64
CA GLY A 223 -4.69 -3.67 10.11
C GLY A 223 -5.66 -4.85 10.26
N GLY A 224 -5.18 -6.09 10.17
CA GLY A 224 -6.02 -7.30 10.16
C GLY A 224 -6.91 -7.43 11.38
N LYS A 225 -6.38 -7.17 12.59
CA LYS A 225 -7.18 -7.16 13.82
C LYS A 225 -8.29 -6.13 13.75
N SER A 226 -7.98 -4.87 13.42
CA SER A 226 -9.00 -3.81 13.36
C SER A 226 -10.05 -4.07 12.29
N LEU A 227 -9.66 -4.68 11.17
CA LEU A 227 -10.60 -5.10 10.13
C LEU A 227 -11.52 -6.23 10.61
N LEU A 228 -10.99 -7.24 11.29
CA LEU A 228 -11.81 -8.32 11.84
C LEU A 228 -12.73 -7.83 12.98
N GLU A 229 -12.24 -6.97 13.86
CA GLU A 229 -13.03 -6.36 14.95
C GLU A 229 -14.17 -5.48 14.44
N SER A 230 -14.05 -4.96 13.20
CA SER A 230 -15.15 -4.22 12.56
C SER A 230 -16.33 -5.09 12.14
N ILE A 231 -16.15 -6.41 12.04
CA ILE A 231 -17.23 -7.35 11.75
C ILE A 231 -18.06 -7.52 13.02
N PRO A 232 -19.35 -7.14 13.04
CA PRO A 232 -20.13 -7.10 14.27
C PRO A 232 -20.41 -8.48 14.88
N SER A 233 -20.59 -9.49 14.02
CA SER A 233 -20.89 -10.86 14.45
C SER A 233 -19.60 -11.62 14.75
N ASP A 234 -19.49 -12.19 15.95
CA ASP A 234 -18.37 -13.04 16.33
C ASP A 234 -18.27 -14.30 15.45
N GLU A 235 -19.41 -14.84 15.01
CA GLU A 235 -19.46 -15.99 14.09
C GLU A 235 -18.93 -15.62 12.70
N GLU A 236 -19.34 -14.46 12.18
CA GLU A 236 -18.84 -13.97 10.88
C GLU A 236 -17.35 -13.62 10.97
N ARG A 237 -16.92 -13.01 12.08
CA ARG A 237 -15.50 -12.71 12.34
C ARG A 237 -14.66 -13.97 12.37
N GLN A 238 -15.11 -15.00 13.09
CA GLN A 238 -14.40 -16.28 13.16
C GLN A 238 -14.37 -16.97 11.81
N THR A 239 -15.49 -16.96 11.07
CA THR A 239 -15.57 -17.50 9.71
C THR A 239 -14.59 -16.78 8.78
N GLN A 240 -14.52 -15.45 8.86
CA GLN A 240 -13.61 -14.66 8.04
C GLN A 240 -12.14 -14.93 8.38
N LEU A 241 -11.81 -15.04 9.67
CA LEU A 241 -10.48 -15.37 10.16
C LEU A 241 -10.01 -16.75 9.67
N GLU A 242 -10.84 -17.78 9.84
CA GLU A 242 -10.49 -19.12 9.34
C GLU A 242 -10.37 -19.14 7.81
N SER A 243 -11.25 -18.42 7.10
CA SER A 243 -11.10 -18.28 5.64
C SER A 243 -9.78 -17.63 5.23
N TRP A 244 -9.30 -16.61 5.96
CA TRP A 244 -7.98 -16.01 5.70
C TRP A 244 -6.86 -17.01 5.99
N LYS A 245 -6.90 -17.71 7.13
CA LYS A 245 -5.88 -18.70 7.51
C LYS A 245 -5.80 -19.83 6.49
N ASP A 246 -6.92 -20.35 6.02
CA ASP A 246 -6.95 -21.39 5.00
C ASP A 246 -6.36 -20.90 3.68
N ARG A 247 -6.76 -19.71 3.22
CA ARG A 247 -6.28 -19.13 1.96
C ARG A 247 -4.79 -18.79 2.00
N PHE A 248 -4.28 -18.22 3.09
CA PHE A 248 -2.84 -18.00 3.26
C PHE A 248 -2.07 -19.32 3.39
N SER A 249 -2.63 -20.33 4.06
CA SER A 249 -2.00 -21.66 4.18
C SER A 249 -1.88 -22.36 2.83
N ALA A 250 -2.84 -22.15 1.92
CA ALA A 250 -2.75 -22.67 0.57
C ALA A 250 -1.46 -22.21 -0.14
N PHE A 251 -1.00 -20.97 0.07
CA PHE A 251 0.25 -20.48 -0.52
C PHE A 251 1.51 -21.21 -0.01
N LEU A 252 1.45 -21.78 1.19
CA LEU A 252 2.55 -22.57 1.77
C LEU A 252 2.53 -24.03 1.30
N TYR A 253 1.34 -24.62 1.21
CA TYR A 253 1.16 -26.07 1.19
C TYR A 253 0.46 -26.62 -0.05
N THR A 254 0.15 -25.80 -1.07
CA THR A 254 -0.40 -26.36 -2.32
C THR A 254 0.64 -27.20 -3.05
N ASP A 255 0.69 -28.48 -2.70
CA ASP A 255 0.94 -29.55 -3.68
C ASP A 255 -0.22 -29.49 -4.69
N LYS A 256 0.08 -29.52 -5.98
CA LYS A 256 -0.93 -29.46 -7.04
C LYS A 256 -2.00 -30.54 -6.75
N PRO A 257 -3.29 -30.18 -6.57
CA PRO A 257 -4.33 -31.19 -6.59
C PRO A 257 -4.27 -31.87 -7.96
N ASP A 258 -4.19 -33.20 -7.98
CA ASP A 258 -4.17 -33.99 -9.20
C ASP A 258 -5.27 -33.51 -10.17
N GLY A 259 -4.86 -32.98 -11.32
CA GLY A 259 -5.76 -32.55 -12.40
C GLY A 259 -6.08 -31.06 -12.48
N GLN A 260 -5.63 -30.19 -11.56
CA GLN A 260 -5.72 -28.73 -11.77
C GLN A 260 -4.42 -28.18 -12.39
N THR A 261 -4.52 -27.66 -13.62
CA THR A 261 -3.38 -27.13 -14.40
C THR A 261 -2.95 -25.72 -13.99
N SER A 262 -3.63 -25.10 -13.03
CA SER A 262 -3.36 -23.72 -12.59
C SER A 262 -3.47 -23.61 -11.07
N ALA A 263 -2.49 -24.17 -10.36
CA ALA A 263 -2.23 -23.69 -9.01
C ALA A 263 -1.85 -22.20 -9.10
N PRO A 264 -2.39 -21.31 -8.24
CA PRO A 264 -2.10 -19.88 -8.25
C PRO A 264 -0.63 -19.54 -7.97
N ASN A 265 0.13 -20.49 -7.42
CA ASN A 265 1.55 -20.36 -7.15
C ASN A 265 2.28 -21.49 -7.90
N LYS A 266 2.48 -21.31 -9.21
CA LYS A 266 3.02 -22.36 -10.08
C LYS A 266 4.44 -22.80 -9.71
N ASP A 267 5.20 -22.00 -8.95
CA ASP A 267 6.67 -22.13 -8.93
C ASP A 267 7.32 -22.27 -7.56
N GLY A 268 6.54 -22.41 -6.49
CA GLY A 268 7.13 -22.45 -5.14
C GLY A 268 7.88 -21.16 -4.80
N ASP A 269 7.37 -20.01 -5.26
CA ASP A 269 7.94 -18.70 -5.04
C ASP A 269 8.17 -18.46 -3.54
N PHE A 270 9.45 -18.36 -3.19
CA PHE A 270 9.88 -18.25 -1.80
C PHE A 270 9.37 -16.95 -1.15
N VAL A 271 9.36 -15.84 -1.90
CA VAL A 271 8.93 -14.53 -1.38
C VAL A 271 7.45 -14.57 -1.02
N ILE A 272 6.61 -15.13 -1.90
CA ILE A 272 5.18 -15.33 -1.63
C ILE A 272 4.99 -16.21 -0.38
N LYS A 273 5.74 -17.30 -0.26
CA LYS A 273 5.67 -18.20 0.89
C LYS A 273 6.13 -17.53 2.19
N ALA A 274 7.21 -16.74 2.15
CA ALA A 274 7.72 -16.02 3.30
C ALA A 274 6.67 -15.01 3.81
N HIS A 275 6.09 -14.20 2.93
CA HIS A 275 5.04 -13.25 3.30
C HIS A 275 3.76 -13.94 3.79
N ALA A 276 3.35 -15.04 3.16
CA ALA A 276 2.22 -15.85 3.63
C ALA A 276 2.47 -16.41 5.05
N ALA A 277 3.68 -16.91 5.30
CA ALA A 277 4.06 -17.44 6.61
C ALA A 277 4.05 -16.37 7.70
N LEU A 278 4.55 -15.16 7.40
CA LEU A 278 4.50 -14.03 8.34
C LEU A 278 3.05 -13.66 8.69
N VAL A 279 2.17 -13.58 7.68
CA VAL A 279 0.75 -13.28 7.92
C VAL A 279 0.10 -14.39 8.75
N LEU A 280 0.39 -15.66 8.46
CA LEU A 280 -0.16 -16.78 9.23
C LEU A 280 0.33 -16.78 10.67
N ASP A 281 1.61 -16.49 10.91
CA ASP A 281 2.15 -16.38 12.27
C ASP A 281 1.41 -15.30 13.05
N ASN A 282 1.19 -14.14 12.42
CA ASN A 282 0.39 -13.06 12.98
C ASN A 282 -1.06 -13.53 13.26
N LEU A 283 -1.79 -14.08 12.27
CA LEU A 283 -3.16 -14.55 12.48
C LEU A 283 -3.30 -15.66 13.54
N VAL A 284 -2.28 -16.49 13.77
CA VAL A 284 -2.28 -17.59 14.74
C VAL A 284 -1.88 -17.13 16.14
N ARG A 285 -0.79 -16.38 16.27
CA ARG A 285 -0.27 -15.93 17.57
C ARG A 285 -0.97 -14.69 18.10
N GLY A 286 -1.78 -14.06 17.27
CA GLY A 286 -2.64 -12.94 17.61
C GLY A 286 -2.58 -11.90 16.50
N PRO A 287 -3.72 -11.42 15.98
CA PRO A 287 -3.81 -10.64 14.74
C PRO A 287 -3.23 -9.20 14.83
N TRP A 288 -2.23 -8.97 15.69
CA TRP A 288 -1.67 -7.68 16.06
C TRP A 288 -1.50 -6.78 14.84
N ASN A 289 -1.93 -5.52 14.99
CA ASN A 289 -1.68 -4.49 14.00
C ASN A 289 -0.22 -4.06 14.07
N GLU A 290 0.64 -4.70 13.28
CA GLU A 290 2.06 -4.40 13.22
C GLU A 290 2.28 -2.95 12.78
N SER A 291 3.28 -2.30 13.39
CA SER A 291 3.76 -0.98 13.01
C SER A 291 4.41 -1.01 11.62
N SER A 292 4.45 0.15 10.98
CA SER A 292 5.18 0.33 9.72
C SER A 292 6.66 -0.03 9.82
N LYS A 293 7.28 0.14 10.99
CA LYS A 293 8.66 -0.31 11.26
C LYS A 293 8.80 -1.84 11.19
N GLU A 294 7.88 -2.58 11.82
CA GLU A 294 7.87 -4.05 11.80
C GLU A 294 7.52 -4.61 10.41
N ILE A 295 6.62 -3.94 9.69
CA ILE A 295 6.22 -4.33 8.33
C ILE A 295 7.37 -4.19 7.34
N PHE A 296 8.14 -3.11 7.44
CA PHE A 296 9.23 -2.77 6.53
C PHE A 296 10.61 -3.01 7.14
N GLU A 297 10.71 -3.89 8.14
CA GLU A 297 12.01 -4.32 8.65
C GLU A 297 12.74 -5.12 7.55
N PRO A 298 14.03 -4.86 7.26
CA PRO A 298 14.73 -5.57 6.19
C PRO A 298 14.68 -7.09 6.35
N SER A 299 14.69 -7.59 7.58
CA SER A 299 14.53 -9.02 7.87
C SER A 299 13.26 -9.60 7.25
N THR A 300 12.14 -8.86 7.19
CA THR A 300 10.87 -9.40 6.67
C THR A 300 10.77 -9.40 5.14
N TRP A 301 11.77 -8.81 4.44
CA TRP A 301 11.80 -8.66 2.98
C TRP A 301 12.99 -9.35 2.31
N VAL A 302 13.98 -9.79 3.10
CA VAL A 302 15.26 -10.35 2.63
C VAL A 302 15.34 -11.87 2.86
N PHE A 303 14.30 -12.48 3.43
CA PHE A 303 14.11 -13.92 3.32
C PHE A 303 13.58 -14.26 1.93
#